data_AF-A0A932ZFR2-F1
#
_entry.id   AF-A0A932ZFR2-F1
#
_cell.length_a   1.000
_cell.length_b   1.000
_cell.length_c   1.000
_cell.angle_alpha   90.00
_cell.angle_beta   90.00
_cell.angle_gamma   90.00
#
_symmetry.space_group_name_H-M   'P 1'
#
loop_
_entity.id
_entity.type
_entity.pdbx_description
1 polymer ?
#
loop_
_entity_poly.entity_id
_entity_poly.type
_entity_poly.pdbx_seq_one_letter_code
_entity_poly.pdbx_strand_id
1 'polypeptide(L)'
;MSLKAYWAYVFTCDKPIEAILAAWNETGPWQWRLRDSAWYGDYLNTRPTDGVRVRIHEFPSQASEAGTFVGPGSVEGVRYSQGYTALLQIEPESVATKAEIDAVLQGLLERINAEKIKTIEPYD
;
A
#
# COMPACT_ATOMS: atom_id res chain seq x y z
N MET A 1 22.29 13.97 5.92
CA MET A 1 21.71 12.92 5.08
C MET A 1 20.22 12.95 5.35
N SER A 2 19.39 13.27 4.35
CA SER A 2 17.94 13.18 4.53
C SER A 2 17.57 11.70 4.69
N LEU A 3 16.70 11.38 5.64
CA LEU A 3 16.34 10.00 5.97
C LEU A 3 15.35 9.49 4.92
N LYS A 4 15.59 8.26 4.47
CA LYS A 4 14.63 7.51 3.68
C LYS A 4 13.41 7.22 4.55
N ALA A 5 12.23 7.67 4.12
CA ALA A 5 11.00 7.46 4.89
C ALA A 5 10.24 6.25 4.36
N TYR A 6 10.03 5.26 5.21
CA TYR A 6 9.14 4.13 4.98
C TYR A 6 7.98 4.18 5.95
N TRP A 7 6.76 4.00 5.47
CA TRP A 7 5.61 3.77 6.33
C TRP A 7 4.57 2.94 5.57
N ALA A 8 3.58 2.44 6.28
CA ALA A 8 2.53 1.66 5.65
C ALA A 8 1.14 1.96 6.20
N TYR A 9 0.14 1.57 5.44
CA TYR A 9 -1.25 1.47 5.88
C TYR A 9 -1.75 0.06 5.69
N VAL A 10 -2.68 -0.33 6.55
CA VAL A 10 -3.48 -1.54 6.38
C VAL A 10 -4.93 -1.18 6.33
N PHE A 11 -5.67 -1.84 5.46
CA PHE A 11 -7.09 -1.60 5.27
C PHE A 11 -7.76 -2.84 4.70
N THR A 12 -9.09 -2.87 4.78
CA THR A 12 -9.93 -3.88 4.12
C THR A 12 -10.81 -3.22 3.07
N CYS A 13 -11.16 -3.96 2.01
CA CYS A 13 -12.05 -3.50 0.95
C CYS A 13 -12.64 -4.74 0.25
N ASP A 14 -13.91 -4.67 -0.14
CA ASP A 14 -14.61 -5.78 -0.81
C ASP A 14 -14.26 -5.90 -2.30
N LYS A 15 -13.48 -4.97 -2.84
CA LYS A 15 -13.05 -4.99 -4.24
C LYS A 15 -11.83 -5.88 -4.43
N PRO A 16 -11.78 -6.71 -5.49
CA PRO A 16 -10.54 -7.38 -5.89
C PRO A 16 -9.51 -6.37 -6.41
N ILE A 17 -8.24 -6.77 -6.44
CA ILE A 17 -7.11 -5.87 -6.74
C ILE A 17 -7.20 -5.22 -8.14
N GLU A 18 -7.78 -5.90 -9.12
CA GLU A 18 -8.01 -5.37 -10.47
C GLU A 18 -9.10 -4.30 -10.49
N ALA A 19 -10.13 -4.46 -9.66
CA ALA A 19 -11.17 -3.45 -9.51
C ALA A 19 -10.65 -2.21 -8.75
N ILE A 20 -9.72 -2.40 -7.80
CA ILE A 20 -8.99 -1.29 -7.17
C ILE A 20 -8.15 -0.55 -8.21
N LEU A 21 -7.39 -1.28 -9.04
CA LEU A 21 -6.61 -0.71 -10.14
C LEU A 21 -7.47 0.14 -11.08
N ALA A 22 -8.60 -0.42 -11.52
CA ALA A 22 -9.52 0.27 -12.41
C ALA A 22 -10.04 1.57 -11.76
N ALA A 23 -10.54 1.50 -10.53
CA ALA A 23 -11.07 2.65 -9.81
C ALA A 23 -10.03 3.76 -9.60
N TRP A 24 -8.79 3.40 -9.29
CA TRP A 24 -7.72 4.38 -9.08
C TRP A 24 -7.19 4.98 -10.37
N ASN A 25 -7.14 4.24 -11.48
CA ASN A 25 -6.70 4.78 -12.76
C ASN A 25 -7.78 5.58 -13.49
N GLU A 26 -9.06 5.36 -13.21
CA GLU A 26 -10.16 6.08 -13.86
C GLU A 26 -10.13 7.58 -13.55
N THR A 27 -9.79 7.95 -12.31
CA THR A 27 -9.91 9.32 -11.83
C THR A 27 -8.79 9.75 -10.89
N GLY A 28 -7.84 8.87 -10.58
CA GLY A 28 -6.77 9.14 -9.63
C GLY A 28 -5.65 9.99 -10.23
N PRO A 29 -4.91 10.73 -9.40
CA PRO A 29 -3.80 11.56 -9.87
C PRO A 29 -2.55 10.74 -10.23
N TRP A 30 -2.54 9.45 -9.93
CA TRP A 30 -1.40 8.55 -10.13
C TRP A 30 -1.74 7.46 -11.11
N GLN A 31 -0.77 7.11 -11.96
CA GLN A 31 -0.88 5.96 -12.83
C GLN A 31 -0.41 4.70 -12.10
N TRP A 32 -1.34 3.79 -11.83
CA TRP A 32 -1.08 2.49 -11.21
C TRP A 32 -0.90 1.41 -12.26
N ARG A 33 -0.12 0.38 -11.91
CA ARG A 33 0.09 -0.83 -12.72
C ARG A 33 -0.03 -2.07 -11.84
N LEU A 34 -0.68 -3.10 -12.37
CA LEU A 34 -0.60 -4.46 -11.83
C LEU A 34 0.77 -5.05 -12.11
N ARG A 35 1.32 -5.76 -11.12
CA ARG A 35 2.59 -6.49 -11.19
C ARG A 35 2.39 -7.83 -10.49
N ASP A 36 3.15 -8.82 -10.92
CA ASP A 36 3.18 -10.14 -10.28
C ASP A 36 4.51 -10.32 -9.51
N SER A 37 4.48 -11.12 -8.46
CA SER A 37 5.61 -11.51 -7.63
C SER A 37 5.39 -12.92 -7.08
N ALA A 38 6.36 -13.81 -7.29
CA ALA A 38 6.35 -15.14 -6.68
C ALA A 38 6.23 -15.14 -5.15
N TRP A 39 6.52 -14.03 -4.48
CA TRP A 39 6.39 -13.89 -3.02
C TRP A 39 5.07 -13.25 -2.59
N TYR A 40 4.59 -12.27 -3.35
CA TYR A 40 3.46 -11.42 -2.94
C TYR A 40 2.17 -11.71 -3.72
N GLY A 41 2.24 -12.56 -4.74
CA GLY A 41 1.21 -12.63 -5.77
C GLY A 41 1.11 -11.31 -6.54
N ASP A 42 -0.08 -11.08 -7.07
CA ASP A 42 -0.42 -9.83 -7.74
C ASP A 42 -0.43 -8.65 -6.76
N TYR A 43 0.15 -7.53 -7.20
CA TYR A 43 0.27 -6.32 -6.41
C TYR A 43 0.21 -5.07 -7.29
N LEU A 44 -0.30 -3.96 -6.74
CA LEU A 44 -0.31 -2.68 -7.42
C LEU A 44 0.97 -1.92 -7.15
N ASN A 45 1.48 -1.22 -8.16
CA ASN A 45 2.61 -0.31 -8.00
C ASN A 45 2.38 0.99 -8.76
N THR A 46 2.83 2.08 -8.15
CA THR A 46 3.00 3.37 -8.82
C THR A 46 4.28 4.08 -8.37
N ARG A 47 4.74 5.01 -9.20
CA ARG A 47 5.83 5.96 -8.94
C ARG A 47 5.30 7.36 -9.27
N PRO A 48 4.64 8.03 -8.31
CA PRO A 48 3.94 9.30 -8.57
C PRO A 48 4.85 10.42 -9.04
N THR A 49 6.07 10.46 -8.49
CA THR A 49 7.12 11.42 -8.81
C THR A 49 8.48 10.77 -8.51
N ASP A 50 9.55 11.42 -8.93
CA ASP A 50 10.91 10.95 -8.68
C ASP A 50 11.17 10.79 -7.17
N GLY A 51 11.77 9.65 -6.81
CA GLY A 51 12.03 9.30 -5.42
C GLY A 51 10.80 8.82 -4.63
N VAL A 52 9.60 8.74 -5.21
CA VAL A 52 8.40 8.23 -4.51
C VAL A 52 7.97 6.88 -5.09
N ARG A 53 7.72 5.91 -4.21
CA ARG A 53 7.16 4.61 -4.59
C ARG A 53 6.03 4.22 -3.65
N VAL A 54 4.91 3.80 -4.23
CA VAL A 54 3.79 3.22 -3.49
C VAL A 54 3.48 1.83 -4.05
N ARG A 55 3.21 0.88 -3.15
CA ARG A 55 2.84 -0.49 -3.49
C ARG A 55 1.65 -0.95 -2.67
N ILE A 56 0.71 -1.65 -3.28
CA ILE A 56 -0.40 -2.29 -2.57
C ILE A 56 -0.27 -3.80 -2.74
N HIS A 57 -0.22 -4.53 -1.63
CA HIS A 57 -0.21 -5.98 -1.65
C HIS A 57 -1.48 -6.49 -0.97
N GLU A 58 -2.12 -7.49 -1.56
CA GLU A 58 -3.15 -8.25 -0.88
C GLU A 58 -2.52 -9.17 0.18
N PHE A 59 -3.24 -9.43 1.26
CA PHE A 59 -2.87 -10.44 2.23
C PHE A 59 -4.10 -11.28 2.65
N PRO A 60 -3.92 -12.55 3.07
CA PRO A 60 -2.63 -13.25 3.14
C PRO A 60 -2.03 -13.46 1.74
N SER A 61 -0.74 -13.15 1.61
CA SER A 61 0.03 -13.50 0.41
C SER A 61 0.55 -14.93 0.55
N GLN A 62 0.96 -15.57 -0.55
CA GLN A 62 1.61 -16.89 -0.51
C GLN A 62 2.80 -16.93 0.45
N ALA A 63 3.59 -15.85 0.55
CA ALA A 63 4.67 -15.76 1.53
C ALA A 63 4.19 -15.73 3.00
N SER A 64 3.00 -15.19 3.26
CA SER A 64 2.40 -15.20 4.60
C SER A 64 1.78 -16.55 4.96
N GLU A 65 1.22 -17.26 3.98
CA GLU A 65 0.76 -18.65 4.17
C GLU A 65 1.94 -19.60 4.42
N ALA A 66 3.07 -19.37 3.75
CA ALA A 66 4.32 -20.10 3.97
C ALA A 66 5.04 -19.71 5.29
N GLY A 67 4.44 -18.86 6.13
CA GLY A 67 5.02 -18.40 7.40
C GLY A 67 6.31 -17.58 7.24
N THR A 68 6.64 -17.16 6.01
CA THR A 68 7.89 -16.48 5.67
C THR A 68 7.76 -14.96 5.79
N PHE A 69 6.54 -14.45 5.65
CA PHE A 69 6.23 -13.04 5.85
C PHE A 69 5.12 -12.91 6.89
N VAL A 70 5.41 -12.25 8.00
CA VAL A 70 4.35 -11.84 8.90
C VAL A 70 3.69 -10.62 8.28
N GLY A 71 2.66 -10.87 7.46
CA GLY A 71 1.77 -9.80 7.03
C GLY A 71 1.23 -9.07 8.26
N PRO A 72 0.65 -7.88 8.12
CA PRO A 72 0.24 -7.06 9.26
C PRO A 72 -0.89 -7.67 10.12
N GLY A 73 -1.27 -8.93 9.89
CA GLY A 73 -1.88 -9.79 10.90
C GLY A 73 -1.08 -9.93 12.21
N SER A 74 0.15 -9.40 12.28
CA SER A 74 0.92 -9.22 13.52
C SER A 74 0.90 -7.83 14.12
N VAL A 75 0.28 -6.83 13.47
CA VAL A 75 0.04 -5.55 14.12
C VAL A 75 -0.98 -5.80 15.23
N GLU A 76 -0.60 -5.50 16.47
CA GLU A 76 -1.43 -5.78 17.63
C GLU A 76 -2.85 -5.20 17.46
N GLY A 77 -3.86 -6.05 17.61
CA GLY A 77 -5.27 -5.67 17.39
C GLY A 77 -5.71 -5.60 15.92
N VAL A 78 -4.94 -6.15 14.97
CA VAL A 78 -5.29 -6.26 13.54
C VAL A 78 -5.36 -7.74 13.15
N ARG A 79 -6.52 -8.37 13.37
CA ARG A 79 -6.77 -9.74 12.88
C ARG A 79 -7.68 -9.69 11.67
N TYR A 80 -7.09 -9.51 10.49
CA TYR A 80 -7.83 -9.65 9.24
C TYR A 80 -7.46 -10.97 8.56
N SER A 81 -8.47 -11.75 8.21
CA SER A 81 -8.31 -12.93 7.36
C SER A 81 -8.05 -12.57 5.90
N GLN A 82 -8.32 -11.31 5.52
CA GLN A 82 -8.09 -10.76 4.18
C GLN A 82 -7.97 -9.24 4.26
N GLY A 83 -7.12 -8.63 3.42
CA GLY A 83 -7.03 -7.18 3.29
C GLY A 83 -5.86 -6.75 2.43
N TYR A 84 -5.49 -5.47 2.55
CA TYR A 84 -4.43 -4.86 1.76
C TYR A 84 -3.45 -4.08 2.63
N THR A 85 -2.18 -4.12 2.22
CA THR A 85 -1.11 -3.28 2.78
C THR A 85 -0.65 -2.27 1.73
N ALA A 86 -0.78 -0.98 2.02
CA ALA A 86 -0.15 0.08 1.24
C ALA A 86 1.23 0.40 1.83
N LEU A 87 2.30 0.06 1.12
CA LEU A 87 3.68 0.38 1.51
C LEU A 87 4.15 1.62 0.74
N LEU A 88 4.58 2.63 1.49
CA LEU A 88 5.00 3.92 0.97
C LEU A 88 6.47 4.16 1.26
N GLN A 89 7.13 4.80 0.30
CA GLN A 89 8.55 5.06 0.32
C GLN A 89 8.82 6.42 -0.32
N ILE A 90 9.55 7.27 0.40
CA ILE A 90 10.12 8.52 -0.10
C ILE A 90 11.65 8.44 0.05
N GLU A 91 12.35 8.58 -1.06
CA GLU A 91 13.81 8.69 -1.08
C GLU A 91 14.27 10.07 -0.57
N PRO A 92 15.44 10.16 0.06
CA PRO A 92 16.00 11.39 0.65
C PRO A 92 16.00 12.63 -0.25
N GLU A 93 16.17 12.43 -1.55
CA GLU A 93 16.29 13.45 -2.59
C GLU A 93 14.95 13.91 -3.18
N SER A 94 13.85 13.26 -2.81
CA SER A 94 12.51 13.63 -3.28
C SER A 94 12.10 14.99 -2.74
N VAL A 95 11.43 15.78 -3.58
CA VAL A 95 10.76 17.03 -3.16
C VAL A 95 9.39 16.79 -2.53
N ALA A 96 8.85 15.57 -2.66
CA ALA A 96 7.55 15.23 -2.10
C ALA A 96 7.64 14.99 -0.58
N THR A 97 6.59 15.36 0.12
CA THR A 97 6.46 15.18 1.56
C THR A 97 5.55 14.00 1.89
N LYS A 98 5.75 13.41 3.07
CA LYS A 98 4.85 12.37 3.60
C LYS A 98 3.38 12.84 3.60
N ALA A 99 3.12 14.08 4.01
CA ALA A 99 1.77 14.63 4.09
C ALA A 99 1.08 14.71 2.72
N GLU A 100 1.79 15.11 1.67
CA GLU A 100 1.24 15.15 0.31
C GLU A 100 0.87 13.76 -0.20
N ILE A 101 1.75 12.78 0.05
CA ILE A 101 1.51 11.39 -0.36
C ILE A 101 0.36 10.76 0.43
N ASP A 102 0.27 11.03 1.73
CA ASP A 102 -0.81 10.54 2.59
C ASP A 102 -2.16 11.11 2.15
N ALA A 103 -2.24 12.42 1.86
CA ALA A 103 -3.48 13.06 1.42
C ALA A 103 -4.03 12.42 0.14
N VAL A 104 -3.16 12.12 -0.82
CA VAL A 104 -3.56 11.43 -2.06
C VAL A 104 -3.98 9.99 -1.79
N LEU A 105 -3.22 9.25 -0.98
CA LEU A 105 -3.57 7.87 -0.64
C LEU A 105 -4.92 7.80 0.09
N GLN A 106 -5.18 8.69 1.05
CA GLN A 106 -6.46 8.76 1.76
C GLN A 106 -7.63 8.97 0.79
N GLY A 107 -7.51 9.92 -0.14
CA GLY A 107 -8.53 10.11 -1.17
C GLY A 107 -8.72 8.91 -2.10
N LEU A 108 -7.67 8.13 -2.37
CA LEU A 108 -7.77 6.87 -3.12
C LEU A 108 -8.45 5.75 -2.30
N LEU A 109 -8.17 5.67 -1.00
CA LEU A 109 -8.79 4.71 -0.08
C LEU A 109 -10.29 4.97 0.09
N GLU A 110 -10.70 6.23 0.18
CA GLU A 110 -12.13 6.62 0.22
C GLU A 110 -12.89 6.15 -1.02
N ARG A 111 -12.29 6.26 -2.22
CA ARG A 111 -12.94 5.88 -3.49
C ARG A 111 -13.24 4.39 -3.61
N ILE A 112 -12.49 3.55 -2.90
CA ILE A 112 -12.72 2.11 -2.87
C ILE A 112 -13.54 1.67 -1.65
N ASN A 113 -14.06 2.63 -0.86
CA ASN A 113 -14.71 2.37 0.42
C ASN A 113 -13.82 1.52 1.34
N ALA A 114 -12.53 1.88 1.45
CA ALA A 114 -11.63 1.19 2.35
C ALA A 114 -12.07 1.35 3.81
N GLU A 115 -12.03 0.26 4.55
CA GLU A 115 -12.43 0.22 5.96
C GLU A 115 -11.25 -0.16 6.85
N LYS A 116 -11.44 0.10 8.15
CA LYS A 116 -10.51 -0.28 9.23
C LYS A 116 -9.07 0.12 8.95
N ILE A 117 -8.91 1.30 8.36
CA ILE A 117 -7.63 1.86 7.95
C ILE A 117 -6.79 2.11 9.21
N LYS A 118 -5.59 1.52 9.26
CA LYS A 118 -4.61 1.76 10.32
C LYS A 118 -3.26 2.09 9.70
N THR A 119 -2.60 3.09 10.27
CA THR A 119 -1.20 3.39 9.94
C THR A 119 -0.30 2.41 10.69
N ILE A 120 0.73 1.93 10.01
CA ILE A 120 1.84 1.21 10.60
C ILE A 120 2.99 2.21 10.69
N GLU A 121 3.47 2.42 11.92
CA GLU A 121 4.58 3.35 12.17
C GLU A 121 5.83 2.95 11.37
N PRO A 122 6.69 3.93 11.01
CA PRO A 122 7.91 3.70 10.26
C PRO A 122 8.75 2.60 10.91
N TYR A 123 9.22 1.65 10.10
CA TYR A 123 10.29 0.76 10.50
C TYR A 123 11.60 1.39 10.05
N ASP A 124 12.56 1.53 10.97
CA ASP A 124 13.95 1.89 10.68
C ASP A 124 14.68 0.77 9.93
#